data_AF-A0A1A8RRH1-F1
#
_entry.id   AF-A0A1A8RRH1-F1
#
_cell.length_a   1.000
_cell.length_b   1.000
_cell.length_c   1.000
_cell.angle_alpha   90.00
_cell.angle_beta   90.00
_cell.angle_gamma   90.00
#
_symmetry.space_group_name_H-M   'P 1'
#
loop_
_entity.id
_entity.type
_entity.pdbx_description
1 polymer ?
#
loop_
_entity_poly.entity_id
_entity_poly.type
_entity_poly.pdbx_seq_one_letter_code
_entity_poly.pdbx_strand_id
1 'polypeptide(L)'
;AENAINKLQANTVSIEHSVTEVRAVIEAQFQELQVKVERAKKEVTEILEGEESQALKQAEGIRAHLEQRCSDLKKTQAQMEKLSKNQNDVDFLQEYANWKKDAADGSLPGIYIGLMDRLDSFSQVVIESTQELCEILLSSYIEKVKETCKNDKTGIKTTVHAKRNKFLPDPKTRDDFLKYSSQLSFDGETAHKFLRLTEENRKWNGRTFSAWHSDVETPLNVERFPRIGVYVDYPRGLLAFYGVGDTMTLIHKYEAEFLEPLHPAFWLSKKENVVALVSPGELLPLKSPSPPTPPLNEAVVAQT
;
A
#
# COMPACT_ATOMS: atom_id res chain seq x y z
N ALA A 1 40.24 9.94 -6.81
CA ALA A 1 39.42 8.83 -6.26
C ALA A 1 39.25 8.98 -4.75
N GLU A 2 40.33 9.02 -3.98
CA GLU A 2 40.31 9.11 -2.51
C GLU A 2 39.47 10.26 -1.93
N ASN A 3 39.57 11.48 -2.46
CA ASN A 3 38.74 12.62 -2.03
C ASN A 3 37.23 12.40 -2.31
N ALA A 4 36.89 11.69 -3.39
CA ALA A 4 35.49 11.37 -3.69
C ALA A 4 34.95 10.30 -2.75
N ILE A 5 35.78 9.31 -2.40
CA ILE A 5 35.44 8.25 -1.44
C ILE A 5 35.19 8.86 -0.05
N ASN A 6 36.09 9.74 0.43
CA ASN A 6 35.93 10.39 1.74
C ASN A 6 34.67 11.26 1.79
N LYS A 7 34.33 11.96 0.70
CA LYS A 7 33.08 12.74 0.61
C LYS A 7 31.84 11.86 0.61
N LEU A 8 31.87 10.72 -0.08
CA LEU A 8 30.77 9.76 -0.05
C LEU A 8 30.58 9.18 1.35
N GLN A 9 31.66 8.79 2.03
CA GLN A 9 31.60 8.30 3.41
C GLN A 9 31.03 9.34 4.37
N ALA A 10 31.46 10.61 4.27
CA ALA A 10 30.90 11.70 5.08
C ALA A 10 29.41 11.91 4.81
N ASN A 11 28.97 11.82 3.55
CA ASN A 11 27.55 11.90 3.19
C ASN A 11 26.75 10.72 3.72
N THR A 12 27.27 9.49 3.66
CA THR A 12 26.61 8.30 4.21
C THR A 12 26.36 8.46 5.70
N VAL A 13 27.38 8.88 6.46
CA VAL A 13 27.23 9.14 7.90
C VAL A 13 26.21 10.25 8.17
N SER A 14 26.20 11.32 7.36
CA SER A 14 25.20 12.38 7.48
C SER A 14 23.78 11.89 7.22
N ILE A 15 23.58 11.00 6.24
CA ILE A 15 22.27 10.43 5.93
C ILE A 15 21.81 9.52 7.08
N GLU A 16 22.69 8.65 7.58
CA GLU A 16 22.40 7.78 8.72
C GLU A 16 21.98 8.59 9.94
N HIS A 17 22.68 9.69 10.21
CA HIS A 17 22.32 10.62 11.28
C HIS A 17 20.93 11.24 11.07
N SER A 18 20.66 11.82 9.89
CA SER A 18 19.35 12.45 9.61
C SER A 18 18.19 11.46 9.64
N VAL A 19 18.39 10.22 9.17
CA VAL A 19 17.38 9.16 9.27
C VAL A 19 17.11 8.79 10.74
N THR A 20 18.15 8.81 11.58
CA THR A 20 18.04 8.53 13.01
C THR A 20 17.26 9.64 13.73
N GLU A 21 17.51 10.90 13.39
CA GLU A 21 16.75 12.05 13.91
C GLU A 21 15.27 11.98 13.53
N VAL A 22 14.95 11.71 12.25
CA VAL A 22 13.56 11.56 11.80
C VAL A 22 12.88 10.37 12.48
N ARG A 23 13.58 9.25 12.67
CA ARG A 23 13.05 8.11 13.43
C ARG A 23 12.72 8.48 14.88
N ALA A 24 13.58 9.26 15.53
CA ALA A 24 13.32 9.74 16.89
C ALA A 24 12.09 10.67 16.94
N VAL A 25 11.89 11.52 15.92
CA VAL A 25 10.69 12.35 15.80
C VAL A 25 9.43 11.49 15.64
N ILE A 26 9.46 10.48 14.76
CA ILE A 26 8.34 9.54 14.59
C ILE A 26 7.99 8.89 15.93
N GLU A 27 8.98 8.34 16.64
CA GLU A 27 8.78 7.69 17.92
C GLU A 27 8.16 8.65 18.95
N ALA A 28 8.71 9.86 19.09
CA ALA A 28 8.19 10.86 20.03
C ALA A 28 6.72 11.24 19.73
N GLN A 29 6.36 11.40 18.45
CA GLN A 29 4.98 11.75 18.05
C GLN A 29 4.01 10.59 18.32
N PHE A 30 4.41 9.35 18.07
CA PHE A 30 3.56 8.19 18.38
C PHE A 30 3.42 7.94 19.88
N GLN A 31 4.46 8.22 20.68
CA GLN A 31 4.36 8.19 22.14
C GLN A 31 3.36 9.22 22.66
N GLU A 32 3.39 10.46 22.15
CA GLU A 32 2.42 11.48 22.53
C GLU A 32 0.98 11.05 22.18
N LEU A 33 0.78 10.46 21.00
CA LEU A 33 -0.52 9.93 20.59
C LEU A 33 -1.01 8.81 21.52
N GLN A 34 -0.13 7.85 21.87
CA GLN A 34 -0.46 6.77 22.80
C GLN A 34 -0.90 7.30 24.17
N VAL A 35 -0.18 8.30 24.71
CA VAL A 35 -0.54 8.95 25.98
C VAL A 35 -1.94 9.57 25.91
N LYS A 36 -2.27 10.23 24.80
CA LYS A 36 -3.61 10.82 24.62
C LYS A 36 -4.70 9.75 24.49
N VAL A 37 -4.44 8.66 23.77
CA VAL A 37 -5.38 7.54 23.63
C VAL A 37 -5.64 6.86 24.97
N GLU A 38 -4.60 6.57 25.76
CA GLU A 38 -4.78 5.97 27.09
C GLU A 38 -5.52 6.91 28.05
N ARG A 39 -5.26 8.22 27.97
CA ARG A 39 -6.02 9.22 28.72
C ARG A 39 -7.50 9.21 28.34
N ALA A 40 -7.82 9.24 27.04
CA ALA A 40 -9.20 9.22 26.57
C ALA A 40 -9.93 7.94 27.01
N LYS A 41 -9.27 6.79 26.90
CA LYS A 41 -9.79 5.50 27.39
C LYS A 41 -10.11 5.53 28.89
N LYS A 42 -9.21 6.10 29.70
CA LYS A 42 -9.44 6.28 31.14
C LYS A 42 -10.67 7.15 31.39
N GLU A 43 -10.77 8.31 30.75
CA GLU A 43 -11.91 9.22 30.94
C GLU A 43 -13.25 8.59 30.53
N VAL A 44 -13.30 7.86 29.40
CA VAL A 44 -14.50 7.15 28.95
C VAL A 44 -14.91 6.03 29.94
N THR A 45 -13.93 5.33 30.51
CA THR A 45 -14.19 4.28 31.51
C THR A 45 -14.75 4.86 32.80
N GLU A 46 -14.18 5.98 33.27
CA GLU A 46 -14.67 6.68 34.48
C GLU A 46 -16.12 7.17 34.32
N ILE A 47 -16.51 7.61 33.11
CA ILE A 47 -17.90 7.97 32.80
C ILE A 47 -18.83 6.75 32.96
N LEU A 48 -18.44 5.59 32.42
CA LEU A 48 -19.22 4.36 32.51
C LEU A 48 -19.38 3.89 33.96
N GLU A 49 -18.30 3.91 34.74
CA GLU A 49 -18.32 3.56 36.16
C GLU A 49 -19.22 4.51 36.97
N GLY A 50 -19.26 5.80 36.60
CA GLY A 50 -20.16 6.79 37.20
C GLY A 50 -21.64 6.47 36.97
N GLU A 51 -22.00 6.16 35.71
CA GLU A 51 -23.36 5.75 35.33
C GLU A 51 -23.79 4.45 36.03
N GLU A 52 -22.89 3.46 36.08
CA GLU A 52 -23.12 2.21 36.82
C GLU A 52 -23.38 2.48 38.30
N SER A 53 -22.52 3.27 38.96
CA SER A 53 -22.66 3.60 40.38
C SER A 53 -24.00 4.28 40.69
N GLN A 54 -24.44 5.21 39.82
CA GLN A 54 -25.72 5.88 39.97
C GLN A 54 -26.90 4.91 39.80
N ALA A 55 -26.84 4.03 38.80
CA ALA A 55 -27.88 3.04 38.57
C ALA A 55 -27.98 2.03 39.71
N LEU A 56 -26.85 1.57 40.25
CA LEU A 56 -26.80 0.68 41.41
C LEU A 56 -27.41 1.36 42.64
N LYS A 57 -27.05 2.62 42.94
CA LYS A 57 -27.64 3.37 44.06
C LYS A 57 -29.17 3.49 43.93
N GLN A 58 -29.68 3.71 42.72
CA GLN A 58 -31.11 3.75 42.47
C GLN A 58 -31.77 2.38 42.72
N ALA A 59 -31.17 1.30 42.21
CA ALA A 59 -31.66 -0.06 42.42
C ALA A 59 -31.66 -0.46 43.91
N GLU A 60 -30.60 -0.10 44.66
CA GLU A 60 -30.52 -0.33 46.10
C GLU A 60 -31.60 0.43 46.88
N GLY A 61 -31.88 1.68 46.51
CA GLY A 61 -32.96 2.46 47.12
C GLY A 61 -34.34 1.83 46.88
N ILE A 62 -34.60 1.37 45.66
CA ILE A 62 -35.83 0.64 45.32
C ILE A 62 -35.92 -0.67 46.13
N ARG A 63 -34.84 -1.44 46.18
CA ARG A 63 -34.78 -2.69 46.97
C ARG A 63 -35.08 -2.44 48.44
N ALA A 64 -34.43 -1.45 49.06
CA ALA A 64 -34.64 -1.12 50.47
C ALA A 64 -36.11 -0.74 50.75
N HIS A 65 -36.71 0.06 49.86
CA HIS A 65 -38.13 0.41 49.95
C HIS A 65 -39.06 -0.82 49.83
N LEU A 66 -38.77 -1.74 48.89
CA LEU A 66 -39.54 -2.97 48.72
C LEU A 66 -39.38 -3.92 49.93
N GLU A 67 -38.19 -4.05 50.48
CA GLU A 67 -37.92 -4.85 51.68
C GLU A 67 -38.70 -4.31 52.90
N GLN A 68 -38.72 -2.98 53.07
CA GLN A 68 -39.52 -2.32 54.10
C GLN A 68 -41.02 -2.62 53.92
N ARG A 69 -41.56 -2.48 52.70
CA ARG A 69 -42.96 -2.82 52.42
C ARG A 69 -43.28 -4.29 52.64
N CYS A 70 -42.39 -5.19 52.27
CA CYS A 70 -42.54 -6.62 52.56
C CYS A 70 -42.61 -6.88 54.07
N SER A 71 -41.81 -6.17 54.86
CA SER A 71 -41.85 -6.24 56.33
C SER A 71 -43.19 -5.74 56.87
N ASP A 72 -43.68 -4.60 56.39
CA ASP A 72 -44.94 -4.02 56.84
C ASP A 72 -46.15 -4.85 56.42
N LEU A 73 -46.18 -5.37 55.19
CA LEU A 73 -47.20 -6.32 54.73
C LEU A 73 -47.21 -7.61 55.56
N LYS A 74 -46.04 -8.14 55.95
CA LYS A 74 -45.98 -9.31 56.85
C LYS A 74 -46.59 -9.01 58.23
N LYS A 75 -46.37 -7.81 58.78
CA LYS A 75 -47.02 -7.40 60.04
C LYS A 75 -48.53 -7.29 59.88
N THR A 76 -49.00 -6.68 58.79
CA THR A 76 -50.42 -6.56 58.48
C THR A 76 -51.07 -7.93 58.31
N GLN A 77 -50.41 -8.86 57.63
CA GLN A 77 -50.87 -10.25 57.51
C GLN A 77 -50.99 -10.92 58.88
N ALA A 78 -49.98 -10.81 59.75
CA ALA A 78 -50.02 -11.40 61.08
C ALA A 78 -51.14 -10.81 61.96
N GLN A 79 -51.41 -9.50 61.85
CA GLN A 79 -52.53 -8.86 62.52
C GLN A 79 -53.88 -9.38 61.99
N MET A 80 -54.01 -9.54 60.67
CA MET A 80 -55.23 -10.09 60.06
C MET A 80 -55.45 -11.56 60.46
N GLU A 81 -54.39 -12.37 60.56
CA GLU A 81 -54.45 -13.74 61.07
C GLU A 81 -54.80 -13.83 62.56
N LYS A 82 -54.41 -12.83 63.36
CA LYS A 82 -54.84 -12.73 64.77
C LYS A 82 -56.33 -12.42 64.85
N LEU A 83 -56.79 -11.43 64.08
CA LEU A 83 -58.20 -11.04 64.00
C LEU A 83 -59.10 -12.22 63.59
N SER A 84 -58.68 -13.01 62.60
CA SER A 84 -59.48 -14.15 62.11
C SER A 84 -59.61 -15.30 63.10
N LYS A 85 -58.74 -15.39 64.11
CA LYS A 85 -58.79 -16.42 65.16
C LYS A 85 -59.67 -16.02 66.36
N ASN A 86 -60.17 -14.79 66.38
CA ASN A 86 -60.92 -14.28 67.51
C ASN A 86 -62.33 -14.90 67.53
N GLN A 87 -62.74 -15.50 68.66
CA GLN A 87 -64.02 -16.23 68.77
C GLN A 87 -65.18 -15.35 69.27
N ASN A 88 -64.90 -14.13 69.75
CA ASN A 88 -65.89 -13.18 70.23
C ASN A 88 -66.13 -12.08 69.18
N ASP A 89 -67.34 -12.01 68.65
CA ASP A 89 -67.73 -11.06 67.61
C ASP A 89 -67.56 -9.60 68.04
N VAL A 90 -67.77 -9.30 69.34
CA VAL A 90 -67.64 -7.93 69.86
C VAL A 90 -66.18 -7.48 69.87
N ASP A 91 -65.28 -8.35 70.35
CA ASP A 91 -63.84 -8.08 70.38
C ASP A 91 -63.26 -7.99 68.96
N PHE A 92 -63.73 -8.86 68.04
CA PHE A 92 -63.37 -8.81 66.63
C PHE A 92 -63.72 -7.46 65.99
N LEU A 93 -64.96 -6.99 66.16
CA LEU A 93 -65.41 -5.72 65.57
C LEU A 93 -64.60 -4.53 66.11
N GLN A 94 -64.23 -4.56 67.39
CA GLN A 94 -63.45 -3.49 68.00
C GLN A 94 -61.98 -3.50 67.55
N GLU A 95 -61.33 -4.67 67.46
CA GLU A 95 -59.97 -4.80 66.93
C GLU A 95 -59.91 -4.50 65.41
N TYR A 96 -60.91 -4.92 64.63
CA TYR A 96 -61.00 -4.63 63.19
C TYR A 96 -61.16 -3.14 62.90
N ALA A 97 -62.01 -2.44 63.67
CA ALA A 97 -62.21 -1.00 63.51
C ALA A 97 -60.92 -0.20 63.76
N ASN A 98 -60.08 -0.66 64.67
CA ASN A 98 -58.75 -0.07 64.93
C ASN A 98 -57.79 -0.38 63.78
N TRP A 99 -57.70 -1.63 63.33
CA TRP A 99 -56.84 -2.02 62.21
C TRP A 99 -57.16 -1.26 60.91
N LYS A 100 -58.46 -1.10 60.59
CA LYS A 100 -58.90 -0.42 59.37
C LYS A 100 -58.53 1.06 59.33
N LYS A 101 -58.34 1.72 60.48
CA LYS A 101 -57.85 3.11 60.53
C LYS A 101 -56.40 3.25 60.07
N ASP A 102 -55.59 2.20 60.22
CA ASP A 102 -54.15 2.21 59.97
C ASP A 102 -53.77 1.62 58.60
N ALA A 103 -54.71 1.02 57.88
CA ALA A 103 -54.45 0.37 56.59
C ALA A 103 -54.30 1.41 55.45
N ALA A 104 -53.07 1.83 55.17
CA ALA A 104 -52.74 2.68 54.03
C ALA A 104 -52.65 1.91 52.69
N ASP A 105 -52.86 2.64 51.60
CA ASP A 105 -52.99 2.19 50.20
C ASP A 105 -51.80 1.34 49.69
N GLY A 106 -52.13 0.28 48.95
CA GLY A 106 -51.24 -0.83 48.56
C GLY A 106 -50.59 -0.70 47.18
N SER A 107 -50.63 0.46 46.52
CA SER A 107 -50.08 0.58 45.16
C SER A 107 -48.55 0.44 45.14
N LEU A 108 -48.01 -0.50 44.35
CA LEU A 108 -46.56 -0.62 44.12
C LEU A 108 -46.16 0.33 42.98
N PRO A 109 -45.10 1.14 43.13
CA PRO A 109 -44.58 1.92 42.02
C PRO A 109 -44.05 0.97 40.93
N GLY A 110 -44.37 1.26 39.67
CA GLY A 110 -43.83 0.54 38.53
C GLY A 110 -42.31 0.73 38.45
N ILE A 111 -41.57 -0.37 38.35
CA ILE A 111 -40.11 -0.36 38.28
C ILE A 111 -39.72 -0.53 36.81
N TYR A 112 -39.12 0.50 36.22
CA TYR A 112 -38.51 0.43 34.90
C TYR A 112 -37.01 0.70 35.01
N ILE A 113 -36.19 -0.26 34.57
CA ILE A 113 -34.73 -0.16 34.57
C ILE A 113 -34.28 -0.04 33.11
N GLY A 114 -34.27 1.19 32.58
CA GLY A 114 -33.79 1.51 31.23
C GLY A 114 -32.25 1.54 31.09
N LEU A 115 -31.52 0.84 31.98
CA LEU A 115 -30.06 0.87 31.99
C LEU A 115 -29.46 0.17 30.77
N MET A 116 -30.06 -0.94 30.34
CA MET A 116 -29.53 -1.73 29.22
C MET A 116 -29.61 -0.99 27.89
N ASP A 117 -30.73 -0.31 27.62
CA ASP A 117 -30.89 0.49 26.40
C ASP A 117 -29.85 1.63 26.33
N ARG A 118 -29.45 2.19 27.47
CA ARG A 118 -28.42 3.23 27.55
C ARG A 118 -27.01 2.67 27.39
N LEU A 119 -26.72 1.49 27.93
CA LEU A 119 -25.42 0.83 27.78
C LEU A 119 -25.17 0.40 26.33
N ASP A 120 -26.20 -0.08 25.64
CA ASP A 120 -26.10 -0.42 24.22
C ASP A 120 -25.83 0.83 23.37
N SER A 121 -26.55 1.93 23.63
CA SER A 121 -26.30 3.21 22.96
C SER A 121 -24.89 3.75 23.25
N PHE A 122 -24.40 3.62 24.48
CA PHE A 122 -23.06 4.07 24.87
C PHE A 122 -21.98 3.25 24.15
N SER A 123 -22.13 1.92 24.13
CA SER A 123 -21.22 1.01 23.43
C SER A 123 -21.14 1.34 21.93
N GLN A 124 -22.29 1.60 21.31
CA GLN A 124 -22.35 1.96 19.88
C GLN A 124 -21.56 3.24 19.58
N VAL A 125 -21.73 4.29 20.39
CA VAL A 125 -20.99 5.55 20.24
C VAL A 125 -19.49 5.34 20.37
N VAL A 126 -19.04 4.52 21.32
CA VAL A 126 -17.61 4.20 21.49
C VAL A 126 -17.06 3.48 20.26
N ILE A 127 -17.80 2.51 19.71
CA ILE A 127 -17.41 1.77 18.51
C ILE A 127 -17.28 2.69 17.31
N GLU A 128 -18.32 3.48 17.01
CA GLU A 128 -18.36 4.38 15.85
C GLU A 128 -17.25 5.43 15.92
N SER A 129 -17.08 6.06 17.08
CA SER A 129 -16.05 7.09 17.29
C SER A 129 -14.63 6.50 17.16
N THR A 130 -14.41 5.28 17.64
CA THR A 130 -13.11 4.61 17.53
C THR A 130 -12.80 4.24 16.09
N GLN A 131 -13.79 3.74 15.35
CA GLN A 131 -13.63 3.40 13.93
C GLN A 131 -13.25 4.63 13.10
N GLU A 132 -13.93 5.76 13.30
CA GLU A 132 -13.62 7.01 12.59
C GLU A 132 -12.18 7.48 12.87
N LEU A 133 -11.73 7.45 14.13
CA LEU A 133 -10.36 7.80 14.50
C LEU A 133 -9.32 6.86 13.85
N CYS A 134 -9.60 5.55 13.84
CA CYS A 134 -8.72 4.58 13.20
C CYS A 134 -8.63 4.80 11.68
N GLU A 135 -9.75 5.09 11.03
CA GLU A 135 -9.77 5.39 9.60
C GLU A 135 -8.94 6.64 9.29
N ILE A 136 -9.12 7.72 10.06
CA ILE A 136 -8.34 8.96 9.87
C ILE A 136 -6.84 8.68 10.06
N LEU A 137 -6.46 7.89 11.07
CA LEU A 137 -5.07 7.52 11.34
C LEU A 137 -4.48 6.67 10.21
N LEU A 138 -5.21 5.69 9.69
CA LEU A 138 -4.66 4.77 8.68
C LEU A 138 -4.71 5.36 7.27
N SER A 139 -5.76 6.11 6.93
CA SER A 139 -5.92 6.65 5.58
C SER A 139 -5.28 8.03 5.43
N SER A 140 -5.59 8.99 6.31
CA SER A 140 -5.14 10.38 6.13
C SER A 140 -3.67 10.55 6.51
N TYR A 141 -3.24 10.02 7.65
CA TYR A 141 -1.86 10.20 8.12
C TYR A 141 -0.86 9.45 7.23
N ILE A 142 -1.13 8.18 6.91
CA ILE A 142 -0.24 7.39 6.06
C ILE A 142 -0.16 7.96 4.64
N GLU A 143 -1.28 8.35 4.03
CA GLU A 143 -1.24 8.93 2.68
C GLU A 143 -0.49 10.27 2.65
N LYS A 144 -0.65 11.13 3.68
CA LYS A 144 0.16 12.36 3.80
C LYS A 144 1.66 12.09 3.88
N VAL A 145 2.07 11.08 4.65
CA VAL A 145 3.48 10.68 4.73
C VAL A 145 3.97 10.12 3.39
N LYS A 146 3.20 9.22 2.75
CA LYS A 146 3.53 8.66 1.43
C LYS A 146 3.66 9.75 0.37
N GLU A 147 2.75 10.72 0.34
CA GLU A 147 2.78 11.81 -0.64
C GLU A 147 4.00 12.73 -0.43
N THR A 148 4.43 12.91 0.82
CA THR A 148 5.67 13.63 1.13
C THR A 148 6.91 12.90 0.61
N CYS A 149 6.88 11.57 0.56
CA CYS A 149 7.96 10.75 -0.02
C CYS A 149 7.97 10.78 -1.56
N LYS A 150 6.81 10.99 -2.20
CA LYS A 150 6.70 11.07 -3.67
C LYS A 150 7.06 12.44 -4.25
N ASN A 151 7.07 13.49 -3.44
CA ASN A 151 7.48 14.82 -3.89
C ASN A 151 9.00 14.87 -4.11
N ASP A 152 9.42 15.02 -5.37
CA ASP A 152 10.84 15.11 -5.82
C ASP A 152 11.69 16.21 -5.15
N LYS A 153 11.08 17.07 -4.33
CA LYS A 153 11.75 18.15 -3.59
C LYS A 153 12.20 17.75 -2.17
N THR A 154 11.71 16.64 -1.61
CA THR A 154 11.94 16.24 -0.21
C THR A 154 12.60 14.86 -0.05
N GLY A 155 12.82 14.12 -1.15
CA GLY A 155 13.62 12.89 -1.13
C GLY A 155 15.09 13.16 -0.80
N ILE A 156 15.71 12.30 0.00
CA ILE A 156 17.15 12.33 0.30
C ILE A 156 17.92 12.11 -1.02
N LYS A 157 18.22 13.20 -1.74
CA LYS A 157 18.97 13.16 -3.00
C LYS A 157 20.46 13.08 -2.69
N THR A 158 21.04 11.88 -2.72
CA THR A 158 22.50 11.71 -2.84
C THR A 158 22.92 11.89 -4.29
N THR A 159 22.65 13.06 -4.87
CA THR A 159 23.07 13.34 -6.25
C THR A 159 24.55 13.70 -6.23
N VAL A 160 25.40 12.76 -6.63
CA VAL A 160 26.80 13.04 -6.98
C VAL A 160 26.77 13.92 -8.23
N HIS A 161 26.66 15.24 -8.05
CA HIS A 161 26.81 16.18 -9.14
C HIS A 161 28.29 16.20 -9.53
N ALA A 162 28.65 15.41 -10.53
CA ALA A 162 29.89 15.59 -11.26
C ALA A 162 29.83 16.96 -11.96
N LYS A 163 30.44 17.99 -11.36
CA LYS A 163 30.59 19.28 -12.03
C LYS A 163 31.60 19.12 -13.19
N ARG A 164 31.10 19.45 -14.40
CA ARG A 164 31.72 19.58 -15.74
C ARG A 164 31.83 18.27 -16.55
N ASN A 165 31.47 18.19 -17.84
CA ASN A 165 31.48 19.18 -18.93
C ASN A 165 30.53 18.75 -20.08
N LYS A 166 29.91 19.74 -20.77
CA LYS A 166 29.29 19.69 -22.12
C LYS A 166 28.20 18.62 -22.34
N PHE A 167 26.97 19.08 -22.55
CA PHE A 167 25.90 18.29 -23.17
C PHE A 167 26.44 17.57 -24.40
N LEU A 168 26.27 16.24 -24.45
CA LEU A 168 26.58 15.48 -25.65
C LEU A 168 25.53 15.83 -26.71
N PRO A 169 25.94 16.25 -27.92
CA PRO A 169 24.99 16.51 -28.99
C PRO A 169 24.31 15.20 -29.40
N ASP A 170 23.01 15.25 -29.70
CA ASP A 170 22.28 14.10 -30.19
C ASP A 170 23.02 13.51 -31.41
N PRO A 171 23.27 12.18 -31.43
CA PRO A 171 24.00 11.56 -32.52
C PRO A 171 23.17 11.66 -33.81
N LYS A 172 23.64 12.46 -34.77
CA LYS A 172 22.96 12.65 -36.07
C LYS A 172 23.45 11.66 -37.13
N THR A 173 24.67 11.17 -36.97
CA THR A 173 25.30 10.23 -37.91
C THR A 173 25.67 8.93 -37.20
N ARG A 174 25.87 7.87 -37.99
CA ARG A 174 26.35 6.59 -37.48
C ARG A 174 27.70 6.72 -36.77
N ASP A 175 28.59 7.55 -37.31
CA ASP A 175 29.91 7.79 -36.72
C ASP A 175 29.82 8.52 -35.37
N ASP A 176 28.86 9.45 -35.21
CA ASP A 176 28.60 10.08 -33.92
C ASP A 176 28.08 9.10 -32.88
N PHE A 177 27.24 8.15 -33.31
CA PHE A 177 26.70 7.11 -32.44
C PHE A 177 27.79 6.15 -31.95
N LEU A 178 28.72 5.77 -32.83
CA LEU A 178 29.79 4.82 -32.52
C LEU A 178 30.86 5.39 -31.57
N LYS A 179 31.00 6.71 -31.45
CA LYS A 179 31.93 7.34 -30.49
C LYS A 179 31.66 6.95 -29.03
N TYR A 180 30.41 6.60 -28.71
CA TYR A 180 29.96 6.26 -27.37
C TYR A 180 29.60 4.78 -27.23
N SER A 181 30.02 3.94 -28.19
CA SER A 181 29.67 2.53 -28.16
C SER A 181 30.37 1.80 -27.01
N SER A 182 29.59 1.09 -26.21
CA SER A 182 30.10 0.18 -25.19
C SER A 182 29.94 -1.26 -25.67
N GLN A 183 30.94 -2.09 -25.43
CA GLN A 183 30.83 -3.52 -25.68
C GLN A 183 29.97 -4.15 -24.59
N LEU A 184 28.85 -4.73 -24.98
CA LEU A 184 27.93 -5.42 -24.08
C LEU A 184 28.14 -6.93 -24.18
N SER A 185 27.93 -7.63 -23.08
CA SER A 185 27.84 -9.10 -23.02
C SER A 185 26.50 -9.49 -22.44
N PHE A 186 25.94 -10.61 -22.89
CA PHE A 186 24.77 -11.20 -22.23
C PHE A 186 25.18 -11.81 -20.90
N ASP A 187 24.36 -11.58 -19.89
CA ASP A 187 24.49 -12.24 -18.59
C ASP A 187 23.69 -13.55 -18.60
N GLY A 188 24.40 -14.66 -18.40
CA GLY A 188 23.81 -16.00 -18.42
C GLY A 188 23.03 -16.36 -17.16
N GLU A 189 23.25 -15.66 -16.03
CA GLU A 189 22.55 -15.95 -14.77
C GLU A 189 21.14 -15.36 -14.73
N THR A 190 20.92 -14.25 -15.43
CA THR A 190 19.63 -13.56 -15.54
C THR A 190 18.78 -14.05 -16.73
N ALA A 191 19.34 -14.89 -17.59
CA ALA A 191 18.64 -15.45 -18.75
C ALA A 191 17.61 -16.52 -18.33
N HIS A 192 16.38 -16.39 -18.83
CA HIS A 192 15.34 -17.41 -18.65
C HIS A 192 15.79 -18.76 -19.22
N LYS A 193 15.51 -19.87 -18.50
CA LYS A 193 16.03 -21.25 -18.75
C LYS A 193 15.74 -21.85 -20.14
N PHE A 194 14.91 -21.20 -20.95
CA PHE A 194 14.55 -21.62 -22.32
C PHE A 194 15.17 -20.75 -23.43
N LEU A 195 15.98 -19.75 -23.08
CA LEU A 195 16.76 -18.96 -24.03
C LEU A 195 18.02 -19.76 -24.42
N ARG A 196 18.20 -19.98 -25.71
CA ARG A 196 19.41 -20.61 -26.29
C ARG A 196 20.03 -19.64 -27.28
N LEU A 197 21.35 -19.48 -27.22
CA LEU A 197 22.12 -18.72 -28.20
C LEU A 197 22.31 -19.62 -29.44
N THR A 198 21.73 -19.25 -30.58
CA THR A 198 21.87 -20.01 -31.84
C THR A 198 21.98 -19.07 -33.03
N GLU A 199 22.76 -19.46 -34.04
CA GLU A 199 23.29 -18.60 -35.11
C GLU A 199 22.48 -18.56 -36.41
N GLU A 200 21.18 -18.94 -36.42
CA GLU A 200 20.42 -19.07 -37.67
C GLU A 200 19.04 -18.37 -37.67
N ASN A 201 18.79 -17.59 -38.75
CA ASN A 201 17.58 -16.86 -39.15
C ASN A 201 16.42 -17.85 -39.56
N ARG A 202 15.13 -17.54 -39.79
CA ARG A 202 14.33 -16.32 -40.09
C ARG A 202 12.81 -16.69 -40.01
N LYS A 203 11.95 -15.90 -39.36
CA LYS A 203 10.61 -15.45 -39.86
C LYS A 203 9.88 -14.62 -38.80
N TRP A 204 9.21 -13.55 -39.22
CA TRP A 204 8.26 -12.85 -38.35
C TRP A 204 7.07 -12.25 -39.10
N ASN A 205 5.93 -12.24 -38.40
CA ASN A 205 4.57 -11.97 -38.83
C ASN A 205 4.08 -10.62 -38.28
N GLY A 206 4.40 -9.55 -39.03
CA GLY A 206 3.49 -8.44 -39.32
C GLY A 206 2.88 -7.62 -38.18
N ARG A 207 3.64 -7.15 -37.18
CA ARG A 207 3.22 -6.02 -36.33
C ARG A 207 4.16 -4.81 -36.48
N THR A 208 3.68 -3.64 -36.08
CA THR A 208 4.43 -2.38 -36.03
C THR A 208 5.28 -2.29 -34.75
N PHE A 209 6.20 -1.33 -34.65
CA PHE A 209 6.90 -1.07 -33.39
C PHE A 209 5.92 -0.48 -32.36
N SER A 210 6.13 -0.79 -31.08
CA SER A 210 5.43 -0.15 -29.96
C SER A 210 6.44 0.17 -28.86
N ALA A 211 6.30 1.33 -28.25
CA ALA A 211 7.04 1.73 -27.06
C ALA A 211 6.23 1.36 -25.81
N TRP A 212 6.88 0.74 -24.83
CA TRP A 212 6.24 0.26 -23.60
C TRP A 212 6.89 0.92 -22.38
N HIS A 213 6.07 1.46 -21.48
CA HIS A 213 6.51 2.01 -20.20
C HIS A 213 5.34 2.02 -19.20
N SER A 214 5.56 1.55 -17.96
CA SER A 214 4.53 1.50 -16.89
C SER A 214 3.20 0.88 -17.33
N ASP A 215 3.25 -0.27 -18.01
CA ASP A 215 2.10 -0.98 -18.58
C ASP A 215 1.29 -0.21 -19.63
N VAL A 216 1.83 0.90 -20.14
CA VAL A 216 1.25 1.67 -21.24
C VAL A 216 1.97 1.33 -22.55
N GLU A 217 1.21 0.83 -23.52
CA GLU A 217 1.67 0.62 -24.90
C GLU A 217 1.39 1.86 -25.76
N THR A 218 2.44 2.40 -26.38
CA THR A 218 2.35 3.48 -27.37
C THR A 218 2.74 2.95 -28.75
N PRO A 219 1.79 2.76 -29.69
CA PRO A 219 2.10 2.28 -31.02
C PRO A 219 2.92 3.33 -31.79
N LEU A 220 4.02 2.89 -32.41
CA LEU A 220 4.92 3.75 -33.18
C LEU A 220 4.68 3.55 -34.68
N ASN A 221 4.35 4.64 -35.38
CA ASN A 221 4.19 4.64 -36.82
C ASN A 221 5.53 4.92 -37.52
N VAL A 222 6.47 3.99 -37.38
CA VAL A 222 7.81 4.09 -37.98
C VAL A 222 8.11 2.87 -38.86
N GLU A 223 8.94 3.07 -39.88
CA GLU A 223 9.37 2.00 -40.77
C GLU A 223 10.20 0.94 -40.04
N ARG A 224 10.27 -0.26 -40.61
CA ARG A 224 10.98 -1.39 -40.01
C ARG A 224 12.50 -1.21 -40.11
N PHE A 225 13.18 -1.29 -38.96
CA PHE A 225 14.63 -1.35 -38.91
C PHE A 225 15.11 -2.72 -38.42
N PRO A 226 15.99 -3.43 -39.17
CA PRO A 226 16.56 -4.71 -38.74
C PRO A 226 17.61 -4.56 -37.62
N ARG A 227 18.10 -3.33 -37.41
CA ARG A 227 19.09 -2.98 -36.41
C ARG A 227 18.61 -1.75 -35.65
N ILE A 228 18.68 -1.82 -34.33
CA ILE A 228 18.26 -0.75 -33.41
C ILE A 228 19.50 -0.27 -32.64
N GLY A 229 19.74 1.03 -32.68
CA GLY A 229 20.71 1.71 -31.83
C GLY A 229 20.01 2.21 -30.57
N VAL A 230 20.59 1.95 -29.40
CA VAL A 230 20.11 2.48 -28.12
C VAL A 230 21.14 3.47 -27.60
N TYR A 231 20.72 4.71 -27.35
CA TYR A 231 21.55 5.80 -26.85
C TYR A 231 21.07 6.23 -25.47
N VAL A 232 22.00 6.30 -24.53
CA VAL A 232 21.74 6.72 -23.15
C VAL A 232 22.64 7.91 -22.81
N ASP A 233 22.04 9.06 -22.55
CA ASP A 233 22.69 10.19 -21.90
C ASP A 233 22.17 10.25 -20.47
N TYR A 234 22.84 9.49 -19.60
CA TYR A 234 22.43 9.29 -18.21
C TYR A 234 22.37 10.62 -17.43
N PRO A 235 23.37 11.53 -17.51
CA PRO A 235 23.31 12.83 -16.84
C PRO A 235 22.18 13.74 -17.33
N ARG A 236 21.83 13.67 -18.62
CA ARG A 236 20.71 14.45 -19.20
C ARG A 236 19.35 13.80 -18.94
N GLY A 237 19.33 12.53 -18.53
CA GLY A 237 18.10 11.77 -18.38
C GLY A 237 17.47 11.35 -19.71
N LEU A 238 18.27 11.14 -20.76
CA LEU A 238 17.76 10.76 -22.08
C LEU A 238 18.04 9.29 -22.38
N LEU A 239 16.99 8.56 -22.77
CA LEU A 239 17.07 7.24 -23.41
C LEU A 239 16.41 7.34 -24.78
N ALA A 240 17.18 7.14 -25.85
CA ALA A 240 16.70 7.27 -27.22
C ALA A 240 16.98 6.01 -28.04
N PHE A 241 15.99 5.61 -28.84
CA PHE A 241 16.03 4.46 -29.73
C PHE A 241 16.09 4.94 -31.18
N TYR A 242 17.02 4.40 -31.95
CA TYR A 242 17.24 4.77 -33.34
C TYR A 242 17.18 3.54 -34.25
N GLY A 243 16.52 3.69 -35.38
CA GLY A 243 16.60 2.78 -36.50
C GLY A 243 17.92 2.98 -37.24
N VAL A 244 18.67 1.89 -37.44
CA VAL A 244 19.99 1.93 -38.07
C VAL A 244 19.88 1.43 -39.51
N GLY A 245 19.88 2.35 -40.46
CA GLY A 245 20.02 2.10 -41.90
C GLY A 245 21.23 2.84 -42.48
N ASP A 246 21.08 3.41 -43.68
CA ASP A 246 22.08 4.35 -44.24
C ASP A 246 22.13 5.67 -43.45
N THR A 247 21.00 6.04 -42.83
CA THR A 247 20.87 7.14 -41.89
C THR A 247 20.36 6.63 -40.54
N MET A 248 20.58 7.42 -39.49
CA MET A 248 20.08 7.15 -38.14
C MET A 248 18.71 7.82 -37.97
N THR A 249 17.65 7.02 -37.86
CA THR A 249 16.28 7.54 -37.73
C THR A 249 15.81 7.41 -36.29
N LEU A 250 15.42 8.50 -35.63
CA LEU A 250 14.86 8.43 -34.28
C LEU A 250 13.53 7.66 -34.31
N ILE A 251 13.46 6.57 -33.54
CA ILE A 251 12.26 5.75 -33.36
C ILE A 251 11.42 6.29 -32.21
N HIS A 252 12.05 6.49 -31.05
CA HIS A 252 11.40 7.00 -29.85
C HIS A 252 12.44 7.50 -28.85
N LYS A 253 12.04 8.41 -27.95
CA LYS A 253 12.88 8.83 -26.83
C LYS A 253 12.07 9.01 -25.56
N TYR A 254 12.71 8.72 -24.44
CA TYR A 254 12.24 9.01 -23.10
C TYR A 254 13.16 10.02 -22.45
N GLU A 255 12.56 11.01 -21.79
CA GLU A 255 13.25 11.97 -20.94
C GLU A 255 12.77 11.74 -19.51
N ALA A 256 13.68 11.31 -18.63
CA ALA A 256 13.40 10.94 -17.25
C ALA A 256 14.65 11.10 -16.37
N GLU A 257 14.46 11.37 -15.07
CA GLU A 257 15.57 11.37 -14.10
C GLU A 257 15.93 9.92 -13.74
N PHE A 258 17.11 9.44 -14.13
CA PHE A 258 17.57 8.09 -13.80
C PHE A 258 18.20 8.05 -12.41
N LEU A 259 17.50 7.42 -11.47
CA LEU A 259 17.93 7.34 -10.06
C LEU A 259 18.87 6.15 -9.79
N GLU A 260 18.85 5.13 -10.65
CA GLU A 260 19.62 3.89 -10.51
C GLU A 260 20.28 3.49 -11.84
N PRO A 261 21.36 2.67 -11.79
CA PRO A 261 22.03 2.17 -13.00
C PRO A 261 21.05 1.49 -13.97
N LEU A 262 21.15 1.85 -15.25
CA LEU A 262 20.34 1.24 -16.29
C LEU A 262 21.04 0.01 -16.88
N HIS A 263 20.30 -1.09 -16.96
CA HIS A 263 20.75 -2.32 -17.60
C HIS A 263 19.94 -2.60 -18.87
N PRO A 264 20.59 -2.92 -20.01
CA PRO A 264 19.88 -3.36 -21.20
C PRO A 264 19.10 -4.65 -20.94
N ALA A 265 17.83 -4.67 -21.34
CA ALA A 265 16.95 -5.83 -21.23
C ALA A 265 16.43 -6.24 -22.61
N PHE A 266 16.27 -7.53 -22.82
CA PHE A 266 15.81 -8.10 -24.10
C PHE A 266 14.71 -9.12 -23.84
N TRP A 267 13.61 -9.00 -24.58
CA TRP A 267 12.51 -9.96 -24.54
C TRP A 267 12.28 -10.53 -25.94
N LEU A 268 12.44 -11.85 -26.06
CA LEU A 268 12.12 -12.63 -27.26
C LEU A 268 10.80 -13.37 -27.06
N SER A 269 9.76 -13.00 -27.80
CA SER A 269 8.42 -13.60 -27.67
C SER A 269 8.25 -14.96 -28.37
N LYS A 270 9.18 -15.34 -29.26
CA LYS A 270 9.13 -16.57 -30.05
C LYS A 270 10.50 -17.22 -30.12
N LYS A 271 10.52 -18.56 -30.23
CA LYS A 271 11.73 -19.38 -30.36
C LYS A 271 12.58 -19.04 -31.59
N GLU A 272 11.97 -18.48 -32.63
CA GLU A 272 12.62 -18.09 -33.89
C GLU A 272 13.16 -16.65 -33.90
N ASN A 273 12.89 -15.86 -32.85
CA ASN A 273 13.42 -14.51 -32.74
C ASN A 273 14.83 -14.57 -32.16
N VAL A 274 15.77 -13.89 -32.82
CA VAL A 274 17.16 -13.80 -32.39
C VAL A 274 17.52 -12.33 -32.22
N VAL A 275 18.25 -12.02 -31.15
CA VAL A 275 18.91 -10.73 -30.94
C VAL A 275 20.40 -10.99 -30.87
N ALA A 276 21.16 -10.25 -31.67
CA ALA A 276 22.61 -10.27 -31.68
C ALA A 276 23.13 -8.89 -31.28
N LEU A 277 24.10 -8.85 -30.36
CA LEU A 277 24.85 -7.64 -30.05
C LEU A 277 25.89 -7.45 -31.16
N VAL A 278 25.82 -6.31 -31.84
CA VAL A 278 26.70 -6.01 -32.97
C VAL A 278 27.88 -5.20 -32.49
N SER A 279 29.09 -5.57 -32.93
CA SER A 279 30.29 -4.82 -32.58
C SER A 279 30.32 -3.44 -33.28
N PRO A 280 30.91 -2.42 -32.63
CA PRO A 280 31.03 -1.09 -33.23
C PRO A 280 31.76 -1.15 -34.59
N GLY A 281 31.13 -0.61 -35.64
CA GLY A 281 31.74 -0.53 -36.99
C GLY A 281 31.38 -1.67 -37.96
N GLU A 282 30.70 -2.73 -37.52
CA GLU A 282 30.37 -3.86 -38.39
C GLU A 282 29.23 -3.52 -39.38
N LEU A 283 29.49 -3.61 -40.69
CA LEU A 283 28.48 -3.39 -41.73
C LEU A 283 27.48 -4.56 -41.73
N LEU A 284 26.21 -4.27 -42.07
CA LEU A 284 25.25 -5.34 -42.32
C LEU A 284 25.78 -6.23 -43.45
N PRO A 285 25.59 -7.56 -43.41
CA PRO A 285 25.77 -8.38 -44.58
C PRO A 285 24.82 -7.88 -45.69
N LEU A 286 25.38 -7.14 -46.65
CA LEU A 286 24.70 -6.77 -47.88
C LEU A 286 24.64 -8.04 -48.74
N LYS A 287 23.50 -8.72 -48.67
CA LYS A 287 23.10 -9.94 -49.39
C LYS A 287 23.35 -11.26 -48.65
N SER A 288 22.33 -12.12 -48.73
CA SER A 288 22.42 -13.55 -48.43
C SER A 288 23.48 -14.22 -49.32
N PRO A 289 24.31 -15.14 -48.80
CA PRO A 289 25.04 -16.05 -49.67
C PRO A 289 24.01 -16.86 -50.45
N SER A 290 24.15 -16.90 -51.77
CA SER A 290 23.37 -17.78 -52.64
C SER A 290 23.52 -19.22 -52.16
N PRO A 291 22.47 -20.06 -52.21
CA PRO A 291 22.62 -21.48 -51.91
C PRO A 291 23.65 -22.10 -52.87
N PRO A 292 24.42 -23.11 -52.43
CA PRO A 292 25.40 -23.76 -53.29
C PRO A 292 24.68 -24.35 -54.51
N THR A 293 25.22 -24.09 -55.70
CA THR A 293 24.75 -24.65 -56.96
C THR A 293 24.83 -26.18 -56.87
N PRO A 294 23.75 -26.92 -57.16
CA PRO A 294 23.85 -28.38 -57.27
C PRO A 294 24.78 -28.74 -58.45
N PRO A 295 25.45 -29.90 -58.41
CA PRO A 295 26.37 -30.31 -59.48
C PRO A 295 25.63 -30.41 -60.81
N LEU A 296 26.28 -29.97 -61.89
CA LEU A 296 25.79 -30.12 -63.26
C LEU A 296 25.51 -31.60 -63.53
N ASN A 297 24.26 -31.93 -63.89
CA ASN A 297 23.98 -33.15 -64.62
C ASN A 297 24.69 -33.06 -65.98
N GLU A 298 25.74 -33.85 -66.17
CA GLU A 298 26.22 -34.18 -67.50
C GLU A 298 25.10 -34.92 -68.23
N ALA A 299 24.53 -34.25 -69.22
CA ALA A 299 23.71 -34.89 -70.23
C ALA A 299 24.61 -35.83 -71.03
N VAL A 300 24.49 -37.14 -70.75
CA VAL A 300 24.92 -38.18 -71.69
C VAL A 300 23.96 -38.11 -72.88
N VAL A 301 24.35 -37.36 -73.90
CA VAL A 301 23.79 -37.49 -75.25
C VAL A 301 24.48 -38.68 -75.89
N ALA A 302 23.70 -39.72 -76.16
CA ALA A 302 24.08 -40.81 -77.04
C ALA A 302 24.42 -40.28 -78.43
N GLN A 303 25.56 -40.68 -78.98
CA GLN A 303 25.79 -40.73 -80.42
C GLN A 303 25.90 -42.20 -80.82
N THR A 304 24.95 -42.60 -81.68
CA THR A 304 24.95 -43.65 -82.71
C THR A 304 25.82 -44.89 -82.52
#